data_AF-A0A7S1WDK8-F1
#
_entry.id   AF-A0A7S1WDK8-F1
#
_cell.length_a   1.000
_cell.length_b   1.000
_cell.length_c   1.000
_cell.angle_alpha   90.00
_cell.angle_beta   90.00
_cell.angle_gamma   90.00
#
_symmetry.space_group_name_H-M   'P 1'
#
loop_
_entity.id
_entity.type
_entity.pdbx_description
1 polymer ?
#
loop_
_entity_poly.entity_id
_entity_poly.type
_entity_poly.pdbx_seq_one_letter_code
_entity_poly.pdbx_strand_id
1 'polypeptide(L)'
;PGRRPAMRRTLARLTVTSRNWQALQGRILEEVRRAEFIAVDLELTGLHVKSERFIGIDRCYSAHREGARTFLPVQVGICTARRDPSRAPQGGSGCHWVLSPVSLYVFPRESG
;
A
#
# COMPACT_ATOMS: atom_id res chain seq x y z
N PRO A 1 5.82 -30.49 -5.06
CA PRO A 1 6.03 -29.44 -4.02
C PRO A 1 6.62 -28.16 -4.64
N GLY A 2 5.77 -27.18 -4.96
CA GLY A 2 6.22 -25.91 -5.55
C GLY A 2 7.00 -25.08 -4.52
N ARG A 3 8.27 -24.76 -4.81
CA ARG A 3 9.06 -23.82 -4.02
C ARG A 3 8.37 -22.45 -4.08
N ARG A 4 8.00 -21.89 -2.93
CA ARG A 4 7.48 -20.52 -2.85
C ARG A 4 8.52 -19.54 -3.39
N PRO A 5 8.12 -18.51 -4.16
CA PRO A 5 9.04 -17.49 -4.62
C PRO A 5 9.70 -16.83 -3.41
N ALA A 6 11.04 -16.73 -3.43
CA ALA A 6 11.77 -16.10 -2.35
C ALA A 6 11.64 -14.57 -2.46
N MET A 7 10.95 -13.97 -1.49
CA MET A 7 10.80 -12.52 -1.33
C MET A 7 12.02 -11.94 -0.61
N ARG A 8 12.61 -10.89 -1.19
CA ARG A 8 13.63 -10.09 -0.52
C ARG A 8 13.05 -8.70 -0.26
N ARG A 9 12.96 -8.34 1.02
CA ARG A 9 12.72 -6.94 1.42
C ARG A 9 14.03 -6.19 1.25
N THR A 10 14.07 -5.26 0.31
CA THR A 10 15.22 -4.37 0.11
C THR A 10 15.30 -3.29 1.16
N LEU A 11 14.20 -2.99 1.85
CA LEU A 11 14.12 -1.91 2.83
C LEU A 11 13.28 -2.33 4.05
N ALA A 12 13.72 -1.88 5.23
CA ALA A 12 12.83 -1.77 6.38
C ALA A 12 11.62 -0.90 5.97
N ARG A 13 10.43 -1.26 6.46
CA ARG A 13 9.18 -0.52 6.18
C ARG A 13 9.43 0.97 6.41
N LEU A 14 9.26 1.78 5.35
CA LEU A 14 9.52 3.21 5.43
C LEU A 14 8.30 3.91 6.02
N THR A 15 8.47 4.55 7.17
CA THR A 15 7.42 5.38 7.78
C THR A 15 7.59 6.84 7.35
N VAL A 16 6.57 7.38 6.71
CA VAL A 16 6.56 8.73 6.16
C VAL A 16 5.50 9.55 6.87
N THR A 17 5.88 10.75 7.29
CA THR A 17 5.04 11.76 7.92
C THR A 17 5.31 13.10 7.23
N SER A 18 4.56 14.14 7.59
CA SER A 18 4.82 15.50 7.10
C SER A 18 6.24 16.01 7.40
N ARG A 19 6.91 15.47 8.44
CA ARG A 19 8.26 15.90 8.86
C ARG A 19 9.37 15.40 7.94
N ASN A 20 9.16 14.29 7.23
CA ASN A 20 10.18 13.66 6.40
C ASN A 20 9.74 13.47 4.94
N TRP A 21 8.56 13.96 4.57
CA TRP A 21 8.01 13.88 3.22
C TRP A 21 8.98 14.44 2.17
N GLN A 22 9.48 15.66 2.37
CA GLN A 22 10.35 16.34 1.40
C GLN A 22 11.62 15.53 1.10
N ALA A 23 12.18 14.87 2.11
CA ALA A 23 13.39 14.06 1.97
C ALA A 23 13.13 12.69 1.29
N LEU A 24 11.92 12.14 1.42
CA LEU A 24 11.62 10.76 1.01
C LEU A 24 10.78 10.66 -0.26
N GLN A 25 10.03 11.70 -0.64
CA GLN A 25 9.08 11.67 -1.77
C GLN A 25 9.74 11.27 -3.09
N GLY A 26 10.96 11.77 -3.38
CA GLY A 26 11.66 11.47 -4.63
C GLY A 26 11.97 9.99 -4.77
N ARG A 27 12.43 9.37 -3.68
CA ARG A 27 12.72 7.93 -3.61
C ARG A 27 11.46 7.08 -3.75
N ILE A 28 10.36 7.48 -3.08
CA ILE A 28 9.08 6.77 -3.18
C ILE A 28 8.58 6.79 -4.62
N LEU A 29 8.64 7.95 -5.28
CA LEU A 29 8.27 8.09 -6.69
C LEU A 29 9.16 7.26 -7.63
N GLU A 30 10.45 7.14 -7.34
CA GLU A 30 11.35 6.25 -8.11
C GLU A 30 10.93 4.78 -7.98
N GLU A 31 10.67 4.31 -6.75
CA GLU A 31 10.22 2.94 -6.52
C GLU A 31 8.87 2.65 -7.21
N VAL A 32 7.96 3.63 -7.23
CA VAL A 32 6.68 3.54 -7.95
C VAL A 32 6.90 3.41 -9.46
N ARG A 33 7.79 4.22 -10.05
CA ARG A 33 8.08 4.17 -11.50
C ARG A 33 8.73 2.87 -11.93
N ARG A 34 9.51 2.23 -11.05
CA ARG A 34 10.21 0.96 -11.31
C ARG A 34 9.36 -0.27 -10.98
N ALA A 35 8.21 -0.07 -10.35
CA ALA A 35 7.31 -1.14 -9.96
C ALA A 35 6.68 -1.79 -11.19
N GLU A 36 6.48 -3.09 -11.13
CA GLU A 36 5.64 -3.80 -12.09
C GLU A 36 4.19 -3.84 -11.63
N PHE A 37 3.98 -3.90 -10.32
CA PHE A 37 2.67 -3.69 -9.71
C PHE A 37 2.82 -3.03 -8.35
N ILE A 38 1.72 -2.45 -7.89
CA ILE A 38 1.64 -1.72 -6.62
C ILE A 38 0.43 -2.25 -5.86
N ALA A 39 0.63 -2.62 -4.60
CA ALA A 39 -0.45 -2.86 -3.66
C ALA A 39 -0.69 -1.61 -2.82
N VAL A 40 -1.95 -1.24 -2.63
CA VAL A 40 -2.37 -0.10 -1.82
C VAL A 40 -3.36 -0.57 -0.77
N ASP A 41 -3.24 -0.02 0.43
CA ASP A 41 -4.11 -0.29 1.57
C ASP A 41 -4.36 1.00 2.37
N LEU A 42 -5.52 1.12 3.00
CA LEU A 42 -5.94 2.32 3.74
C LEU A 42 -6.34 1.96 5.16
N GLU A 43 -5.80 2.72 6.12
CA GLU A 43 -6.29 2.71 7.49
C GLU A 43 -7.22 3.92 7.67
N LEU A 44 -8.49 3.66 7.97
CA LEU A 44 -9.52 4.67 8.17
C LEU A 44 -9.85 4.82 9.66
N THR A 45 -10.33 6.00 10.06
CA THR A 45 -10.84 6.21 11.44
C THR A 45 -12.12 5.43 11.75
N GLY A 46 -12.76 4.85 10.73
CA GLY A 46 -13.93 3.99 10.82
C GLY A 46 -14.31 3.44 9.45
N LEU A 47 -15.32 2.56 9.39
CA LEU A 47 -15.72 1.87 8.16
C LEU A 47 -17.19 2.12 7.78
N HIS A 48 -18.13 1.93 8.71
CA HIS A 48 -19.56 2.15 8.49
C HIS A 48 -20.15 3.03 9.59
N VAL A 49 -21.09 3.92 9.20
CA VAL A 49 -21.80 4.81 10.14
C VAL A 49 -22.76 4.03 11.03
N LYS A 50 -23.36 2.96 10.49
CA LYS A 50 -24.29 2.07 11.19
C LYS A 50 -23.74 0.66 11.25
N SER A 51 -24.00 -0.02 12.37
CA SER A 51 -23.71 -1.44 12.53
C SER A 51 -24.88 -2.27 12.01
N GLU A 52 -24.92 -2.49 10.71
CA GLU A 52 -25.97 -3.26 10.03
C GLU A 52 -25.37 -4.35 9.14
N ARG A 53 -26.13 -5.41 8.88
CA ARG A 53 -25.77 -6.40 7.87
C ARG A 53 -26.18 -5.88 6.49
N PHE A 54 -25.21 -5.44 5.71
CA PHE A 54 -25.43 -5.04 4.32
C PHE A 54 -25.44 -6.28 3.42
N ILE A 55 -26.63 -6.70 2.98
CA ILE A 55 -26.80 -7.84 2.08
C ILE A 55 -27.12 -7.31 0.68
N GLY A 56 -26.36 -7.77 -0.31
CA GLY A 56 -26.49 -7.35 -1.71
C GLY A 56 -25.53 -6.23 -2.10
N ILE A 57 -25.08 -6.24 -3.36
CA ILE A 57 -24.02 -5.36 -3.88
C ILE A 57 -24.38 -3.88 -3.70
N ASP A 58 -25.60 -3.46 -4.00
CA ASP A 58 -26.00 -2.05 -3.95
C ASP A 58 -26.00 -1.49 -2.52
N ARG A 59 -26.44 -2.29 -1.55
CA ARG A 59 -26.44 -1.90 -0.13
C ARG A 59 -25.01 -1.85 0.40
N CYS A 60 -24.18 -2.83 0.06
CA CYS A 60 -22.76 -2.80 0.37
C CYS A 60 -22.09 -1.55 -0.20
N TYR A 61 -22.29 -1.27 -1.49
CA TYR A 61 -21.72 -0.10 -2.16
C TYR A 61 -22.15 1.21 -1.48
N SER A 62 -23.45 1.36 -1.19
CA SER A 62 -23.97 2.56 -0.53
C SER A 62 -23.36 2.77 0.85
N ALA A 63 -23.24 1.70 1.65
CA ALA A 63 -22.63 1.76 2.99
C ALA A 63 -21.14 2.11 2.95
N HIS A 64 -20.37 1.52 2.03
CA HIS A 64 -18.94 1.82 1.88
C HIS A 64 -18.73 3.24 1.34
N ARG A 65 -19.57 3.68 0.38
CA ARG A 65 -19.53 5.06 -0.16
C ARG A 65 -19.81 6.08 0.93
N GLU A 66 -20.79 5.83 1.79
CA GLU A 66 -21.10 6.69 2.94
C GLU A 66 -19.93 6.69 3.93
N GLY A 67 -19.45 5.52 4.34
CA GLY A 67 -18.29 5.37 5.21
C GLY A 67 -17.05 6.12 4.70
N ALA A 68 -16.71 5.96 3.42
CA ALA A 68 -15.56 6.62 2.79
C ALA A 68 -15.71 8.16 2.72
N ARG A 69 -16.93 8.70 2.82
CA ARG A 69 -17.18 10.15 2.91
C ARG A 69 -17.15 10.68 4.34
N THR A 70 -17.40 9.82 5.31
CA THR A 70 -17.48 10.17 6.74
C THR A 70 -16.15 10.01 7.46
N PHE A 71 -15.42 8.92 7.18
CA PHE A 71 -14.20 8.59 7.90
C PHE A 71 -12.95 9.05 7.16
N LEU A 72 -11.93 9.45 7.93
CA LEU A 72 -10.69 9.98 7.39
C LEU A 72 -9.67 8.85 7.21
N PRO A 73 -8.96 8.81 6.06
CA PRO A 73 -7.78 7.97 5.94
C PRO A 73 -6.64 8.57 6.77
N VAL A 74 -6.18 7.85 7.78
CA VAL A 74 -5.05 8.27 8.65
C VAL A 74 -3.72 7.71 8.17
N GLN A 75 -3.75 6.64 7.38
CA GLN A 75 -2.57 6.04 6.80
C GLN A 75 -2.88 5.44 5.42
N VAL A 76 -1.95 5.63 4.48
CA VAL A 76 -1.91 4.95 3.19
C VAL A 76 -0.70 4.00 3.18
N GLY A 77 -0.95 2.71 3.11
CA GLY A 77 0.05 1.69 2.85
C GLY A 77 0.29 1.55 1.35
N ILE A 78 1.55 1.65 0.91
CA ILE A 78 1.95 1.41 -0.48
C ILE A 78 3.05 0.35 -0.48
N CYS A 79 2.92 -0.68 -1.30
CA CYS A 79 3.99 -1.66 -1.52
C CYS A 79 4.24 -1.78 -3.01
N THR A 80 5.40 -1.31 -3.45
CA THR A 80 5.85 -1.54 -4.83
C THR A 80 6.51 -2.90 -4.93
N ALA A 81 6.28 -3.58 -6.05
CA ALA A 81 6.85 -4.88 -6.33
C ALA A 81 7.43 -4.91 -7.74
N ARG A 82 8.64 -5.46 -7.86
CA ARG A 82 9.30 -5.70 -9.15
C ARG A 82 10.14 -6.96 -9.07
N ARG A 83 10.39 -7.61 -10.21
CA ARG A 83 11.35 -8.71 -10.27
C ARG A 83 12.77 -8.22 -9.99
N ASP A 84 13.59 -9.06 -9.35
CA ASP A 84 15.01 -8.81 -9.14
C ASP A 84 15.78 -9.16 -10.42
N PRO A 85 16.30 -8.17 -11.19
CA PRO A 85 17.01 -8.45 -12.43
C PRO A 85 18.37 -9.13 -12.19
N SER A 86 18.95 -9.00 -10.98
CA SER A 86 20.24 -9.60 -10.63
C SER A 86 20.15 -11.10 -10.31
N ARG A 87 18.93 -11.60 -10.12
CA ARG A 87 18.64 -13.01 -9.85
C ARG A 87 17.86 -13.59 -11.02
N ALA A 88 18.51 -13.62 -12.18
CA ALA A 88 18.05 -14.47 -13.28
C ALA A 88 17.96 -15.92 -12.80
N PRO A 89 16.97 -16.71 -13.24
CA PRO A 89 16.78 -18.08 -12.79
C PRO A 89 17.97 -18.93 -13.25
N GLN A 90 18.98 -19.10 -12.38
CA GLN A 90 20.02 -20.10 -12.58
C GLN A 90 19.38 -21.47 -12.34
N GLY A 91 18.90 -22.11 -13.42
CA GLY A 91 18.49 -23.52 -13.42
C GLY A 91 17.28 -23.89 -12.54
N GLY A 92 16.49 -22.92 -12.06
CA GLY A 92 15.35 -23.18 -11.19
C GLY A 92 14.25 -22.14 -11.33
N SER A 93 13.00 -22.60 -11.35
CA SER A 93 11.74 -21.85 -11.53
C SER A 93 11.43 -20.86 -10.37
N GLY A 94 12.37 -20.01 -9.98
CA GLY A 94 12.21 -19.01 -8.92
C GLY A 94 12.06 -17.60 -9.49
N CYS A 95 10.90 -16.98 -9.31
CA CYS A 95 10.74 -15.55 -9.49
C CYS A 95 11.11 -14.85 -8.18
N HIS A 96 12.19 -14.07 -8.18
CA HIS A 96 12.59 -13.28 -7.03
C HIS A 96 11.97 -11.88 -7.10
N TRP A 97 11.30 -11.49 -6.03
CA TRP A 97 10.64 -10.18 -5.94
C TRP A 97 11.40 -9.26 -4.99
N VAL A 98 11.57 -8.02 -5.45
CA VAL A 98 12.01 -6.87 -4.66
C VAL A 98 10.77 -6.11 -4.24
N LEU A 99 10.58 -5.97 -2.93
CA LEU A 99 9.44 -5.25 -2.35
C LEU A 99 9.91 -4.03 -1.56
N SER A 100 9.26 -2.89 -1.79
CA SER A 100 9.53 -1.63 -1.07
C SER A 100 8.24 -1.12 -0.41
N PRO A 101 7.93 -1.60 0.82
CA PRO A 101 6.74 -1.17 1.55
C PRO A 101 6.94 0.20 2.23
N VAL A 102 5.93 1.04 2.14
CA VAL A 102 5.86 2.42 2.65
C VAL A 102 4.54 2.61 3.41
N SER A 103 4.61 3.25 4.57
CA SER A 103 3.45 3.75 5.32
C SER A 103 3.46 5.26 5.31
N LEU A 104 2.51 5.87 4.60
CA LEU A 104 2.30 7.31 4.56
C LEU A 104 1.25 7.68 5.60
N TYR A 105 1.63 8.43 6.64
CA TYR A 105 0.66 8.98 7.59
C TYR A 105 0.11 10.30 7.06
N VAL A 106 -1.23 10.39 6.99
CA VAL A 106 -1.95 11.54 6.47
C VAL A 106 -2.78 12.11 7.61
N PHE A 107 -2.45 13.32 8.02
CA PHE A 107 -3.21 14.05 9.04
C PHE A 107 -3.71 15.35 8.42
N PRO A 108 -5.02 15.66 8.54
CA PRO A 108 -5.51 16.98 8.17
C PRO A 108 -4.73 18.03 8.94
N ARG A 109 -4.22 19.04 8.23
CA ARG A 109 -3.75 20.27 8.83
C ARG A 109 -4.70 21.36 8.35
N GLU A 110 -4.99 22.32 9.21
CA GLU A 110 -5.67 23.53 8.75
C GLU A 110 -4.84 24.12 7.59
N SER A 111 -5.51 24.39 6.47
CA SER A 111 -4.91 25.18 5.40
C SER A 111 -4.63 26.55 5.99
N GLY A 112 -3.37 26.81 6.34
CA GLY A 112 -2.89 28.14 6.72
C GLY A 112 -2.92 29.09 5.55
#